data_AF-A0A8J7Q4C7-F1
#
_entry.id   AF-A0A8J7Q4C7-F1
#
_cell.length_a   1.000
_cell.length_b   1.000
_cell.length_c   1.000
_cell.angle_alpha   90.00
_cell.angle_beta   90.00
_cell.angle_gamma   90.00
#
_symmetry.space_group_name_H-M   'P 1'
#
loop_
_entity.id
_entity.type
_entity.pdbx_description
1 polymer ?
#
loop_
_entity_poly.entity_id
_entity_poly.type
_entity_poly.pdbx_seq_one_letter_code
_entity_poly.pdbx_strand_id
1 'polypeptide(L)'
;MTVVFADTFYYLALANPRDAAHPAARQFSATFRGTVVTTWAVLLELGDALCQVPNRAKALEWLDLIRGDPSVELVPLGEELLTEGVELYRARPDKDWSLTDC
;
A
#
# COMPACT_ATOMS: atom_id res chain seq x y z
N MET A 1 -0.54 -1.43 22.11
CA MET A 1 -1.19 -0.98 20.86
C MET A 1 -0.42 -1.60 19.72
N THR A 2 -1.06 -2.38 18.86
CA THR A 2 -0.37 -3.07 17.75
C THR A 2 -0.35 -2.16 16.53
N VAL A 3 0.83 -2.02 15.94
CA VAL A 3 1.04 -1.27 14.69
C VAL A 3 1.47 -2.26 13.62
N VAL A 4 0.86 -2.18 12.44
CA VAL A 4 1.21 -3.00 11.28
C VAL A 4 1.47 -2.10 10.08
N PHE A 5 2.33 -2.53 9.17
CA PHE A 5 2.51 -1.86 7.88
C PHE A 5 1.63 -2.54 6.82
N ALA A 6 0.89 -1.75 6.04
CA ALA A 6 0.13 -2.21 4.90
C ALA A 6 0.86 -1.88 3.60
N ASP A 7 1.17 -2.92 2.84
CA ASP A 7 1.77 -2.83 1.50
C ASP A 7 0.70 -2.70 0.41
N THR A 8 1.15 -2.52 -0.83
CA THR A 8 0.28 -2.46 -2.01
C THR A 8 -0.50 -3.75 -2.22
N PHE A 9 0.12 -4.91 -1.92
CA PHE A 9 -0.51 -6.22 -2.06
C PHE A 9 -1.78 -6.34 -1.21
N TYR A 10 -1.75 -5.91 0.04
CA TYR A 10 -2.92 -5.91 0.93
C TYR A 10 -4.07 -5.09 0.36
N TYR A 11 -3.80 -3.88 -0.14
CA TYR A 11 -4.83 -3.03 -0.73
C TYR A 11 -5.37 -3.59 -2.05
N LEU A 12 -4.51 -4.17 -2.90
CA LEU A 12 -4.94 -4.85 -4.13
C LEU A 12 -5.81 -6.07 -3.82
N ALA A 13 -5.45 -6.86 -2.82
CA ALA A 13 -6.23 -8.01 -2.36
C ALA A 13 -7.61 -7.57 -1.85
N LEU A 14 -7.70 -6.46 -1.09
CA LEU A 14 -8.99 -5.89 -0.69
C LEU A 14 -9.79 -5.36 -1.87
N ALA A 15 -9.13 -4.68 -2.79
CA ALA A 15 -9.76 -4.08 -3.96
C ALA A 15 -10.31 -5.13 -4.92
N ASN A 16 -9.70 -6.29 -5.06
CA ASN A 16 -10.07 -7.30 -6.05
C ASN A 16 -10.73 -8.53 -5.41
N PRO A 17 -12.07 -8.70 -5.51
CA PRO A 17 -12.76 -9.88 -4.98
C PRO A 17 -12.35 -11.22 -5.59
N ARG A 18 -11.67 -11.20 -6.73
CA ARG A 18 -11.14 -12.41 -7.40
C ARG A 18 -9.72 -12.75 -6.96
N ASP A 19 -9.08 -11.91 -6.15
CA ASP A 19 -7.76 -12.18 -5.60
C ASP A 19 -7.82 -13.35 -4.59
N ALA A 20 -6.86 -14.26 -4.66
CA ALA A 20 -6.82 -15.41 -3.75
C ALA A 20 -6.66 -14.99 -2.28
N ALA A 21 -6.01 -13.86 -2.02
CA ALA A 21 -5.82 -13.30 -0.69
C ALA A 21 -7.00 -12.43 -0.22
N HIS A 22 -7.98 -12.12 -1.08
CA HIS A 22 -9.12 -11.28 -0.73
C HIS A 22 -9.87 -11.71 0.54
N PRO A 23 -10.18 -13.01 0.76
CA PRO A 23 -10.86 -13.44 1.99
C PRO A 23 -10.03 -13.16 3.25
N ALA A 24 -8.71 -13.42 3.19
CA ALA A 24 -7.81 -13.21 4.30
C ALA A 24 -7.63 -11.71 4.61
N ALA A 25 -7.43 -10.89 3.57
CA ALA A 25 -7.32 -9.43 3.71
C ALA A 25 -8.59 -8.84 4.34
N ARG A 26 -9.77 -9.23 3.87
CA ARG A 26 -11.06 -8.79 4.44
C ARG A 26 -11.25 -9.22 5.89
N GLN A 27 -10.87 -10.46 6.22
CA GLN A 27 -10.96 -10.95 7.59
C GLN A 27 -10.03 -10.15 8.52
N PHE A 28 -8.82 -9.84 8.06
CA PHE A 28 -7.89 -8.97 8.78
C PHE A 28 -8.51 -7.59 9.03
N SER A 29 -9.02 -6.91 8.00
CA SER A 29 -9.64 -5.58 8.17
C SER A 29 -10.83 -5.59 9.12
N ALA A 30 -11.63 -6.66 9.14
CA ALA A 30 -12.80 -6.77 10.01
C ALA A 30 -12.43 -6.97 11.49
N THR A 31 -11.32 -7.67 11.76
CA THR A 31 -10.96 -8.15 13.11
C THR A 31 -9.82 -7.37 13.75
N PHE A 32 -8.93 -6.77 12.96
CA PHE A 32 -7.79 -6.03 13.47
C PHE A 32 -8.23 -4.79 14.22
N ARG A 33 -7.60 -4.55 15.37
CA ARG A 33 -7.80 -3.37 16.22
C ARG A 33 -6.43 -2.83 16.56
N GLY A 34 -5.99 -1.82 15.83
CA GLY A 34 -4.67 -1.21 15.93
C GLY A 34 -4.50 -0.13 14.88
N THR A 35 -3.27 0.35 14.74
CA THR A 35 -2.92 1.34 13.71
C THR A 35 -2.34 0.62 12.50
N VAL A 36 -2.85 0.94 11.33
CA VAL A 36 -2.26 0.55 10.05
C VAL A 36 -1.41 1.70 9.57
N VAL A 37 -0.14 1.46 9.30
CA VAL A 37 0.76 2.46 8.70
C VAL A 37 0.96 2.11 7.24
N THR A 38 0.94 3.10 6.36
CA THR A 38 1.35 2.93 4.95
C THR A 38 2.01 4.22 4.46
N THR A 39 2.53 4.24 3.22
CA THR A 39 3.22 5.41 2.65
C THR A 39 2.53 5.92 1.40
N TRP A 40 2.82 7.17 1.02
CA TRP A 40 2.42 7.66 -0.31
C TRP A 40 3.06 6.88 -1.47
N ALA A 41 4.20 6.23 -1.26
CA ALA A 41 4.80 5.34 -2.28
C ALA A 41 3.92 4.11 -2.55
N VAL A 42 3.36 3.50 -1.49
CA VAL A 42 2.39 2.39 -1.61
C VAL A 42 1.12 2.84 -2.34
N LEU A 43 0.60 4.04 -2.04
CA LEU A 43 -0.57 4.58 -2.75
C LEU A 43 -0.27 4.89 -4.23
N LEU A 44 0.95 5.36 -4.55
CA LEU A 44 1.40 5.55 -5.93
C LEU A 44 1.39 4.22 -6.68
N GLU A 45 2.00 3.18 -6.11
CA GLU A 45 2.06 1.85 -6.71
C GLU A 45 0.68 1.21 -6.85
N LEU A 46 -0.22 1.41 -5.87
CA LEU A 46 -1.62 0.99 -5.96
C LEU A 46 -2.34 1.66 -7.16
N GLY A 47 -2.10 2.97 -7.35
CA GLY A 47 -2.62 3.72 -8.49
C GLY A 47 -2.10 3.19 -9.83
N ASP A 48 -0.80 2.90 -9.91
CA ASP A 48 -0.15 2.34 -11.10
C ASP A 48 -0.68 0.93 -11.41
N ALA A 49 -0.86 0.09 -10.39
CA ALA A 49 -1.44 -1.25 -10.54
C ALA A 49 -2.90 -1.22 -11.04
N LEU A 50 -3.64 -0.14 -10.75
CA LEU A 50 -5.03 0.07 -11.18
C LEU A 50 -5.16 1.04 -12.36
N CYS A 51 -4.09 1.33 -13.09
CA CYS A 51 -4.04 2.41 -14.10
C CYS A 51 -4.96 2.22 -15.32
N GLN A 52 -5.42 0.99 -15.59
CA GLN A 52 -6.31 0.68 -16.71
C GLN A 52 -7.57 1.54 -16.65
N VAL A 53 -8.00 2.10 -17.79
CA VAL A 53 -9.12 3.07 -17.87
C VAL A 53 -10.39 2.60 -17.12
N PRO A 54 -10.85 1.33 -17.25
CA PRO A 54 -12.02 0.86 -16.51
C PRO A 54 -11.85 0.84 -14.97
N ASN A 55 -10.61 0.79 -14.48
CA ASN A 55 -10.28 0.71 -13.05
C ASN A 55 -9.95 2.07 -12.41
N ARG A 56 -9.83 3.15 -13.19
CA ARG A 56 -9.43 4.47 -12.66
C ARG A 56 -10.36 5.01 -11.59
N ALA A 57 -11.68 4.87 -11.76
CA ALA A 57 -12.66 5.30 -10.76
C ALA A 57 -12.47 4.54 -9.43
N LYS A 58 -12.20 3.23 -9.53
CA LYS A 58 -11.93 2.37 -8.38
C LYS A 58 -10.59 2.71 -7.71
N ALA A 59 -9.56 3.05 -8.49
CA ALA A 59 -8.28 3.50 -7.94
C ALA A 59 -8.47 4.76 -7.07
N LEU A 60 -9.21 5.75 -7.57
CA LEU A 60 -9.53 6.97 -6.82
C LEU A 60 -10.36 6.68 -5.56
N GLU A 61 -11.36 5.79 -5.65
CA GLU A 61 -12.14 5.36 -4.49
C GLU A 61 -11.24 4.76 -3.40
N TRP A 62 -10.30 3.88 -3.75
CA TRP A 62 -9.37 3.30 -2.78
C TRP A 62 -8.42 4.35 -2.18
N LEU A 63 -7.90 5.28 -2.98
CA LEU A 63 -7.07 6.37 -2.47
C LEU A 63 -7.83 7.22 -1.45
N ASP A 64 -9.10 7.57 -1.74
CA ASP A 64 -9.93 8.36 -0.83
C ASP A 64 -10.31 7.57 0.44
N LEU A 65 -10.62 6.27 0.32
CA LEU A 65 -10.89 5.40 1.46
C LEU A 65 -9.69 5.30 2.41
N ILE A 66 -8.49 5.06 1.87
CA ILE A 66 -7.28 4.93 2.70
C ILE A 66 -6.94 6.25 3.39
N ARG A 67 -7.03 7.37 2.67
CA ARG A 67 -6.75 8.71 3.21
C ARG A 67 -7.79 9.17 4.24
N GLY A 68 -9.02 8.70 4.13
CA GLY A 68 -10.12 9.04 5.02
C GLY A 68 -10.25 8.14 6.25
N ASP A 69 -9.52 7.02 6.31
CA ASP A 69 -9.61 6.05 7.41
C ASP A 69 -8.81 6.54 8.63
N PRO A 70 -9.45 6.86 9.77
CA PRO A 70 -8.77 7.34 10.97
C PRO A 70 -7.90 6.28 11.65
N SER A 71 -8.01 5.01 11.27
CA SER A 71 -7.14 3.92 11.74
C SER A 71 -5.88 3.76 10.90
N VAL A 72 -5.78 4.48 9.77
CA VAL A 72 -4.62 4.49 8.89
C VAL A 72 -3.77 5.75 9.13
N GLU A 73 -2.50 5.54 9.42
CA GLU A 73 -1.48 6.55 9.40
C GLU A 73 -0.77 6.53 8.04
N LEU A 74 -0.95 7.60 7.26
CA LEU A 74 -0.35 7.75 5.94
C LEU A 74 0.92 8.61 6.03
N VAL A 75 2.08 7.97 5.85
CA VAL A 75 3.39 8.61 5.92
C VAL A 75 3.69 9.35 4.60
N PRO A 76 4.04 10.65 4.63
CA PRO A 76 4.42 11.43 3.45
C PRO A 76 5.67 10.87 2.78
N LEU A 77 5.67 10.87 1.45
CA LEU A 77 6.88 10.58 0.66
C LEU A 77 7.63 11.89 0.39
N GLY A 78 8.61 12.19 1.23
CA GLY A 78 9.53 13.33 1.06
C GLY A 78 10.82 12.95 0.34
N GLU A 79 11.63 13.96 0.01
CA GLU A 79 12.93 13.77 -0.66
C GLU A 79 13.90 12.90 0.15
N GLU A 80 13.94 13.07 1.47
CA GLU A 80 14.79 12.28 2.37
C GLU A 80 14.44 10.79 2.31
N LEU A 81 13.16 10.44 2.52
CA LEU A 81 12.69 9.05 2.47
C LEU A 81 12.91 8.42 1.08
N LEU A 82 12.67 9.18 0.01
CA LEU A 82 12.93 8.71 -1.35
C LEU A 82 14.42 8.45 -1.59
N THR A 83 15.30 9.34 -1.10
CA THR A 83 16.75 9.19 -1.25
C THR A 83 17.26 7.97 -0.49
N GLU A 84 16.78 7.76 0.74
CA GLU A 84 17.11 6.56 1.53
C GLU A 84 16.65 5.27 0.85
N GLY A 85 15.42 5.24 0.31
CA GLY A 85 14.89 4.10 -0.44
C GLY A 85 15.73 3.80 -1.70
N VAL A 86 16.16 4.82 -2.44
CA VAL A 86 17.04 4.65 -3.61
C VAL A 86 18.41 4.09 -3.22
N GLU A 87 18.99 4.56 -2.10
CA GLU A 87 20.27 4.04 -1.63
C GLU A 87 20.17 2.60 -1.11
N LEU A 88 19.04 2.25 -0.47
CA LEU A 88 18.76 0.86 -0.11
C LEU A 88 18.62 -0.02 -1.36
N TYR A 89 17.85 0.42 -2.35
CA TYR A 89 17.67 -0.29 -3.62
C TYR A 89 19.03 -0.53 -4.31
N ARG A 90 19.90 0.49 -4.35
CA ARG A 90 21.27 0.38 -4.88
C ARG A 90 22.10 -0.64 -4.12
N ALA A 91 21.96 -0.69 -2.79
CA ALA A 91 22.74 -1.56 -1.91
C ALA A 91 22.29 -3.03 -1.95
N ARG A 92 21.15 -3.35 -2.58
CA ARG A 92 20.55 -4.70 -2.61
C ARG A 92 20.47 -5.30 -4.01
N PRO A 93 21.62 -5.53 -4.69
CA PRO A 93 21.63 -6.22 -5.98
C PRO A 93 21.25 -7.71 -5.87
N ASP A 94 21.12 -8.24 -4.64
CA ASP A 94 20.70 -9.61 -4.34
C ASP A 94 19.17 -9.78 -4.27
N LYS A 95 18.39 -8.72 -4.48
CA LYS A 95 16.93 -8.71 -4.29
C LYS A 95 16.20 -8.19 -5.52
N ASP A 96 15.09 -8.86 -5.84
CA ASP A 96 14.11 -8.42 -6.84
C ASP A 96 13.01 -7.56 -6.18
N TRP A 97 13.39 -6.62 -5.32
CA TRP A 97 12.45 -5.70 -4.67
C TRP A 97 12.03 -4.60 -5.63
N SER A 98 10.83 -4.05 -5.47
CA SER A 98 10.49 -2.79 -6.15
C SER A 98 11.15 -1.62 -5.41
N LEU A 99 11.19 -0.43 -6.03
CA LEU A 99 11.63 0.76 -5.31
C LEU A 99 10.63 1.17 -4.21
N THR A 100 9.35 0.83 -4.36
CA THR A 100 8.32 1.06 -3.33
C THR A 100 8.55 0.21 -2.08
N ASP A 101 9.16 -0.98 -2.25
CA ASP A 101 9.50 -1.89 -1.15
C ASP A 101 10.76 -1.47 -0.38
N CYS A 102 11.53 -0.50 -0.90
CA CYS A 102 12.77 -0.01 -0.31
C CYS A 102 12.55 1.24 0.54
#